data_AF-A0A2S0JIV2-F1
#
_entry.id   AF-A0A2S0JIV2-F1
#
_cell.length_a   1.000
_cell.length_b   1.000
_cell.length_c   1.000
_cell.angle_alpha   90.00
_cell.angle_beta   90.00
_cell.angle_gamma   90.00
#
_symmetry.space_group_name_H-M   'P 1'
#
loop_
_entity.id
_entity.type
_entity.pdbx_description
1 polymer ?
#
loop_
_entity_poly.entity_id
_entity_poly.type
_entity_poly.pdbx_seq_one_letter_code
_entity_poly.pdbx_strand_id
1 'polypeptide(L)'
;MYNETYKSKIFIQTELFQSQWEKLLLSDQDLRELEFEIGNNSENHNIVEGTGGIKKFRFSPSSLKRSKSDAYRIYYLPAGKSDSQYIFLMTVYDKKEIDNLTKSQRNKLKKVVEILKESLKKK
;
A
#
# COMPACT_ATOMS: atom_id res chain seq x y z
N MET A 1 -16.56 -28.99 1.06
CA MET A 1 -16.40 -27.71 0.33
C MET A 1 -15.38 -26.88 1.08
N TYR A 2 -14.10 -26.88 0.69
CA TYR A 2 -13.11 -25.88 1.12
C TYR A 2 -12.07 -25.72 0.01
N ASN A 3 -12.48 -25.07 -1.07
CA ASN A 3 -11.56 -24.55 -2.08
C ASN A 3 -11.61 -23.02 -2.01
N GLU A 4 -11.22 -22.45 -0.87
CA GLU A 4 -10.61 -21.13 -0.93
C GLU A 4 -9.15 -21.38 -1.31
N THR A 5 -8.89 -21.34 -2.61
CA THR A 5 -7.54 -21.31 -3.20
C THR A 5 -6.64 -20.45 -2.32
N TYR A 6 -5.56 -21.01 -1.76
CA TYR A 6 -4.58 -20.26 -0.97
C TYR A 6 -4.02 -19.11 -1.82
N LYS A 7 -4.59 -17.91 -1.66
CA LYS A 7 -4.12 -16.71 -2.35
C LYS A 7 -2.82 -16.26 -1.70
N SER A 8 -1.70 -16.66 -2.28
CA SER A 8 -0.39 -16.17 -1.85
C SER A 8 -0.30 -14.67 -2.13
N LYS A 9 0.05 -13.89 -1.10
CA LYS A 9 0.32 -12.45 -1.21
C LYS A 9 1.78 -12.19 -0.91
N ILE A 10 2.46 -11.50 -1.82
CA ILE A 10 3.85 -11.10 -1.66
C ILE A 10 3.89 -9.57 -1.55
N PHE A 11 4.36 -9.08 -0.42
CA PHE A 11 4.55 -7.65 -0.19
C PHE A 11 5.93 -7.23 -0.67
N ILE A 12 5.98 -6.16 -1.45
CA ILE A 12 7.21 -5.60 -2.02
C ILE A 12 7.26 -4.14 -1.61
N GLN A 13 8.31 -3.77 -0.89
CA GLN A 13 8.54 -2.40 -0.46
C GLN A 13 9.32 -1.65 -1.52
N THR A 14 8.87 -0.44 -1.84
CA THR A 14 9.68 0.49 -2.64
C THR A 14 10.68 1.21 -1.74
N GLU A 15 11.78 1.71 -2.29
CA GLU A 15 12.77 2.51 -1.55
C GLU A 15 12.12 3.72 -0.86
N LEU A 16 11.17 4.38 -1.54
CA LEU A 16 10.44 5.51 -0.95
C LEU A 16 9.59 5.09 0.23
N PHE A 17 8.93 3.92 0.16
CA PHE A 17 8.18 3.41 1.30
C PHE A 17 9.10 3.12 2.48
N GLN A 18 10.20 2.41 2.25
CA GLN A 18 11.16 2.06 3.31
C GLN A 18 11.73 3.31 3.98
N SER A 19 12.23 4.27 3.19
CA SER A 19 12.76 5.53 3.71
C SER A 19 11.74 6.32 4.54
N GLN A 20 10.49 6.37 4.10
CA GLN A 20 9.42 7.04 4.84
C GLN A 20 9.02 6.27 6.10
N TRP A 21 9.00 4.94 6.04
CA TRP A 21 8.71 4.07 7.17
C TRP A 21 9.71 4.28 8.31
N GLU A 22 11.00 4.27 7.99
CA GLU A 22 12.09 4.54 8.91
C GLU A 22 12.01 5.96 9.50
N LYS A 23 11.76 6.98 8.66
CA LYS A 23 11.58 8.37 9.11
C LYS A 23 10.46 8.53 10.13
N LEU A 24 9.38 7.75 9.98
CA LEU A 24 8.24 7.75 10.88
C LEU A 24 8.43 6.91 12.14
N LEU A 25 9.60 6.27 12.29
CA LEU A 25 9.96 5.41 13.43
C LEU A 25 8.98 4.25 13.63
N LEU A 26 8.46 3.71 12.51
CA LEU A 26 7.58 2.54 12.52
C LEU A 26 8.42 1.26 12.56
N SER A 27 8.00 0.31 13.40
CA SER A 27 8.74 -0.94 13.63
C SER A 27 8.38 -2.04 12.64
N ASP A 28 9.16 -3.12 12.63
CA ASP A 28 8.82 -4.34 11.87
C ASP A 28 7.52 -4.99 12.35
N GLN A 29 7.16 -4.79 13.62
CA GLN A 29 5.88 -5.29 14.14
C GLN A 29 4.71 -4.52 13.54
N ASP A 30 4.85 -3.21 13.39
CA ASP A 30 3.86 -2.36 12.72
C ASP A 30 3.74 -2.74 11.24
N LEU A 31 4.86 -3.14 10.62
CA LEU A 31 4.85 -3.57 9.22
C LEU A 31 4.07 -4.87 9.06
N ARG A 32 4.28 -5.84 9.96
CA ARG A 32 3.50 -7.09 9.96
C ARG A 32 2.01 -6.84 10.16
N GLU A 33 1.64 -5.90 11.03
CA GLU A 33 0.25 -5.49 11.24
C GLU A 33 -0.35 -4.88 9.96
N LEU A 34 0.38 -3.97 9.31
CA LEU A 34 -0.03 -3.38 8.03
C LEU A 34 -0.25 -4.43 6.94
N GLU A 35 0.70 -5.35 6.78
CA GLU A 35 0.62 -6.43 5.77
C GLU A 35 -0.57 -7.34 6.05
N PHE A 36 -0.82 -7.69 7.31
CA PHE A 36 -1.99 -8.47 7.72
C PHE A 36 -3.31 -7.75 7.38
N GLU A 37 -3.43 -6.46 7.70
CA GLU A 37 -4.64 -5.68 7.43
C GLU A 37 -4.92 -5.51 5.93
N ILE A 38 -3.89 -5.18 5.14
CA ILE A 38 -4.02 -5.14 3.68
C ILE A 38 -4.38 -6.54 3.15
N GLY A 39 -3.73 -7.58 3.67
CA GLY A 39 -3.96 -8.96 3.28
C GLY A 39 -5.41 -9.39 3.44
N ASN A 40 -6.07 -8.99 4.52
CA ASN A 40 -7.43 -9.42 4.83
C ASN A 40 -8.52 -8.50 4.27
N ASN A 41 -8.25 -7.20 4.11
CA ASN A 41 -9.30 -6.21 3.83
C ASN A 41 -9.03 -5.35 2.58
N SER A 42 -8.08 -5.73 1.71
CA SER A 42 -7.70 -4.91 0.54
C SER A 42 -8.88 -4.51 -0.36
N GLU A 43 -9.94 -5.30 -0.46
CA GLU A 43 -11.11 -5.01 -1.29
C GLU A 43 -11.88 -3.77 -0.82
N ASN A 44 -11.86 -3.50 0.49
CA ASN A 44 -12.54 -2.36 1.11
C ASN A 44 -11.73 -1.06 1.04
N HIS A 45 -10.51 -1.09 0.48
CA HIS A 45 -9.66 0.10 0.37
C HIS A 45 -9.91 0.83 -0.94
N ASN A 46 -10.18 2.14 -0.84
CA ASN A 46 -10.54 2.98 -1.98
C ASN A 46 -9.37 3.15 -2.95
N ILE A 47 -9.69 3.04 -4.24
CA ILE A 47 -8.76 3.39 -5.33
C ILE A 47 -8.60 4.91 -5.37
N VAL A 48 -7.37 5.38 -5.50
CA VAL A 48 -7.05 6.78 -5.73
C VAL A 48 -7.14 7.05 -7.23
N GLU A 49 -8.17 7.74 -7.65
CA GLU A 49 -8.36 8.06 -9.07
C GLU A 49 -7.17 8.83 -9.67
N GLY A 50 -6.88 8.52 -10.94
CA GLY A 50 -5.77 9.13 -11.67
C GLY A 50 -4.38 8.56 -11.37
N THR A 51 -4.27 7.53 -10.51
CA THR A 51 -2.98 6.88 -10.17
C THR A 51 -2.72 5.58 -10.92
N GLY A 52 -3.68 5.09 -11.71
CA GLY A 52 -3.55 3.81 -12.41
C GLY A 52 -3.82 2.56 -11.56
N GLY A 53 -4.42 2.72 -10.38
CA GLY A 53 -4.89 1.60 -9.54
C GLY A 53 -4.31 1.55 -8.12
N ILE A 54 -3.64 2.60 -7.66
CA ILE A 54 -3.17 2.67 -6.27
C ILE A 54 -4.36 2.76 -5.34
N LYS A 55 -4.34 2.00 -4.25
CA LYS A 55 -5.30 2.07 -3.16
C LYS A 55 -4.75 2.90 -1.99
N LYS A 56 -5.64 3.58 -1.29
CA LYS A 56 -5.33 4.34 -0.06
C LYS A 56 -5.89 3.60 1.15
N PHE A 57 -5.03 3.39 2.14
CA PHE A 57 -5.39 2.80 3.42
C PHE A 57 -5.00 3.73 4.58
N ARG A 58 -5.84 3.79 5.61
CA ARG A 58 -5.57 4.57 6.84
C ARG A 58 -5.09 3.59 7.90
N PHE A 59 -3.81 3.67 8.24
CA PHE A 59 -3.15 2.73 9.14
C PHE A 59 -2.87 3.37 10.50
N SER A 60 -3.25 2.67 11.56
CA SER A 60 -3.00 3.06 12.94
C SER A 60 -2.44 1.84 13.67
N PRO A 61 -1.11 1.66 13.73
CA PRO A 61 -0.53 0.49 14.37
C PRO A 61 -0.92 0.43 15.83
N SER A 62 -1.21 -0.77 16.32
CA SER A 62 -1.59 -1.02 17.72
C SER A 62 -0.54 -0.55 18.73
N SER A 63 0.75 -0.54 18.34
CA SER A 63 1.88 -0.08 19.16
C SER A 63 1.82 1.42 19.48
N LEU A 64 1.20 2.21 18.59
CA LEU A 64 1.05 3.65 18.76
C LEU A 64 -0.41 3.94 19.10
N LYS A 65 -0.67 4.58 20.25
CA LYS A 65 -2.01 5.00 20.68
C LYS A 65 -2.55 6.17 19.81
N ARG A 66 -2.62 5.99 18.49
CA ARG A 66 -3.12 6.99 17.53
C ARG A 66 -4.60 6.78 17.30
N SER A 67 -5.36 7.87 17.34
CA SER A 67 -6.77 7.83 16.96
C SER A 67 -6.93 7.64 15.45
N LYS A 68 -8.12 7.20 14.99
CA LYS A 68 -8.48 7.15 13.55
C LYS A 68 -8.22 8.48 12.82
N SER A 69 -8.33 9.59 13.56
CA SER A 69 -8.11 10.93 13.02
C SER A 69 -6.64 11.27 12.80
N ASP A 70 -5.70 10.49 13.32
CA ASP A 70 -4.26 10.71 13.26
C ASP A 70 -3.53 9.53 12.57
N ALA A 71 -4.28 8.69 11.87
CA ALA A 71 -3.77 7.54 11.13
C ALA A 71 -2.82 7.95 9.99
N TYR A 72 -1.81 7.11 9.76
CA TYR A 72 -0.93 7.19 8.60
C TYR A 72 -1.70 6.89 7.31
N ARG A 73 -1.21 7.43 6.19
CA ARG A 73 -1.77 7.16 4.85
C ARG A 73 -0.82 6.26 4.10
N ILE A 74 -1.25 5.04 3.90
CA ILE A 74 -0.55 4.05 3.09
C ILE A 74 -1.11 4.11 1.68
N TYR A 75 -0.20 4.20 0.71
CA TYR A 75 -0.52 4.09 -0.70
C TYR A 75 0.15 2.84 -1.25
N TYR A 76 -0.63 1.91 -1.78
CA TYR A 76 -0.12 0.64 -2.29
C TYR A 76 -0.79 0.24 -3.60
N LEU A 77 -0.10 -0.56 -4.42
CA LEU A 77 -0.61 -1.07 -5.68
C LEU A 77 -0.77 -2.60 -5.60
N PRO A 78 -1.99 -3.13 -5.67
CA PRO A 78 -2.19 -4.54 -5.95
C PRO A 78 -1.92 -4.85 -7.43
N ALA A 79 -1.17 -5.92 -7.70
CA ALA A 79 -0.88 -6.43 -9.04
C ALA A 79 -0.84 -7.97 -9.04
N GLY A 80 -0.88 -8.59 -10.22
CA GLY A 80 -0.92 -10.06 -10.37
C GLY A 80 -2.31 -10.61 -10.64
N LYS A 81 -2.45 -11.94 -10.61
CA LYS A 81 -3.69 -12.69 -10.91
C LYS A 81 -4.27 -13.30 -9.63
N SER A 82 -5.50 -13.81 -9.71
CA SER A 82 -6.28 -14.30 -8.58
C SER A 82 -5.57 -15.31 -7.65
N ASP A 83 -4.62 -16.08 -8.18
CA ASP A 83 -3.92 -17.14 -7.44
C ASP A 83 -2.59 -16.68 -6.82
N SER A 84 -2.05 -15.53 -7.24
CA SER A 84 -0.82 -14.95 -6.69
C SER A 84 -0.80 -13.44 -6.90
N GLN A 85 -0.85 -12.70 -5.79
CA GLN A 85 -0.98 -11.26 -5.78
C GLN A 85 0.30 -10.61 -5.23
N TYR A 86 0.86 -9.69 -5.99
CA TYR A 86 1.91 -8.79 -5.53
C TYR A 86 1.27 -7.53 -4.96
N ILE A 87 1.71 -7.10 -3.79
CA ILE A 87 1.31 -5.85 -3.15
C ILE A 87 2.53 -4.95 -3.07
N PHE A 88 2.59 -3.94 -3.94
CA PHE A 88 3.67 -2.95 -3.90
C PHE A 88 3.32 -1.85 -2.92
N LEU A 89 4.05 -1.76 -1.80
CA LEU A 89 3.95 -0.67 -0.85
C LEU A 89 4.69 0.54 -1.42
N MET A 90 3.94 1.53 -1.92
CA MET A 90 4.48 2.63 -2.71
C MET A 90 5.01 3.77 -1.84
N THR A 91 4.29 4.15 -0.80
CA THR A 91 4.72 5.18 0.16
C THR A 91 3.79 5.24 1.38
N VAL A 92 4.28 5.86 2.46
CA VAL A 92 3.55 6.18 3.68
C VAL A 92 3.77 7.65 4.04
N TYR A 93 2.70 8.30 4.54
CA TYR A 93 2.76 9.65 5.08
C TYR A 93 2.02 9.76 6.40
N ASP A 94 2.54 10.61 7.29
CA ASP A 94 1.76 11.10 8.42
C ASP A 94 0.63 12.02 7.91
N LYS A 95 -0.49 12.05 8.63
CA LYS A 95 -1.60 12.97 8.33
C LYS A 95 -1.17 14.41 8.23
N LYS A 96 -0.32 14.83 9.14
CA LYS A 96 0.08 16.23 9.29
C LYS A 96 0.95 16.68 8.11
N GLU A 97 1.64 15.75 7.47
CA GLU A 97 2.45 16.04 6.28
C GLU A 97 1.57 16.08 5.03
N ILE A 98 0.78 15.05 4.77
CA ILE A 98 -0.01 14.92 3.54
C ILE A 98 -1.37 14.31 3.85
N ASP A 99 -2.46 15.07 3.71
CA ASP A 99 -3.81 14.51 3.85
C ASP A 99 -4.22 13.69 2.61
N ASN A 100 -3.90 14.17 1.42
CA ASN A 100 -4.18 13.52 0.15
C ASN A 100 -3.09 13.83 -0.88
N LEU A 101 -2.87 12.91 -1.82
CA LEU A 101 -1.96 13.13 -2.93
C LEU A 101 -2.45 14.28 -3.80
N THR A 102 -1.54 15.23 -4.07
CA THR A 102 -1.73 16.29 -5.06
C THR A 102 -1.84 15.71 -6.47
N LYS A 103 -2.41 16.48 -7.40
CA LYS A 103 -2.50 16.07 -8.82
C LYS A 103 -1.14 15.72 -9.41
N SER A 104 -0.10 16.49 -9.08
CA SER A 104 1.28 16.23 -9.53
C SER A 104 1.82 14.90 -9.00
N GLN A 105 1.62 14.61 -7.71
CA GLN A 105 2.03 13.32 -7.12
C GLN A 105 1.28 12.14 -7.74
N ARG A 106 -0.03 12.27 -7.97
CA ARG A 106 -0.83 11.22 -8.65
C ARG A 106 -0.31 10.94 -10.05
N ASN A 107 0.02 11.99 -10.82
CA ASN A 107 0.57 11.85 -12.16
C ASN A 107 1.94 11.15 -12.16
N LYS A 108 2.81 11.50 -11.20
CA LYS A 108 4.12 10.83 -11.04
C LYS A 108 3.93 9.35 -10.71
N LEU A 109 3.07 9.04 -9.75
CA LEU A 109 2.77 7.66 -9.37
C LEU A 109 2.16 6.86 -10.52
N LYS A 110 1.27 7.46 -11.32
CA LYS A 110 0.69 6.81 -12.50
C LYS A 110 1.76 6.32 -13.48
N LYS A 111 2.77 7.15 -13.77
CA LYS A 111 3.90 6.76 -14.63
C LYS A 111 4.67 5.56 -14.07
N VAL A 112 4.91 5.55 -12.75
CA VAL A 112 5.56 4.41 -12.08
C VAL A 112 4.70 3.15 -12.19
N VAL A 113 3.39 3.25 -11.97
CA VAL A 113 2.45 2.13 -12.09
C VAL A 113 2.42 1.56 -13.51
N GLU A 114 2.45 2.41 -14.53
CA GLU A 114 2.51 2.00 -15.94
C GLU A 114 3.77 1.16 -16.21
N ILE A 115 4.95 1.66 -15.81
CA ILE A 115 6.23 0.95 -15.94
C ILE A 115 6.22 -0.39 -15.19
N LEU A 116 5.68 -0.42 -13.97
CA LEU A 116 5.57 -1.65 -13.17
C LEU A 116 4.68 -2.68 -13.87
N LYS A 117 3.51 -2.26 -14.36
CA LYS A 117 2.57 -3.14 -15.07
C LYS A 117 3.16 -3.68 -16.37
N GLU A 118 3.91 -2.86 -17.11
CA GLU A 118 4.62 -3.32 -18.30
C GLU A 118 5.71 -4.35 -17.98
N SER A 119 6.49 -4.11 -16.94
CA SER A 119 7.53 -5.03 -16.47
C SER A 119 6.94 -6.39 -16.05
N LEU A 120 5.77 -6.38 -15.40
CA LEU A 120 5.07 -7.60 -15.00
C LEU A 120 4.43 -8.38 -16.16
N LYS A 121 4.16 -7.74 -17.31
CA LYS A 121 3.64 -8.43 -18.51
C LYS A 121 4.72 -9.15 -19.30
N LYS A 122 5.98 -8.69 -19.19
CA LYS A 122 7.14 -9.26 -19.90
C LYS A 122 7.72 -10.50 -19.19
N LYS A 123 7.13 -10.89 -18.06
CA LYS A 123 7.55 -11.99 -17.20
C LYS A 123 6.47 -13.07 -17.21
#